data_AF-A0AAW2QIZ0-F1
#
_entry.id   AF-A0AAW2QIZ0-F1
#
_cell.length_a   1.000
_cell.length_b   1.000
_cell.length_c   1.000
_cell.angle_alpha   90.00
_cell.angle_beta   90.00
_cell.angle_gamma   90.00
#
_symmetry.space_group_name_H-M   'P 1'
#
loop_
_entity.id
_entity.type
_entity.pdbx_description
1 polymer ?
#
loop_
_entity_poly.entity_id
_entity_poly.type
_entity_poly.pdbx_seq_one_letter_code
_entity_poly.pdbx_strand_id
1 'polypeptide(L)'
;MLVLLCLSSNNILYPKEDKEQKILLYACRNCDHQEVADNNCVYRNEIHHSVGERTQVLQDVAADPTLPRTKSVRCASCGHGEAVFFQFRHSQRSPESICLLKLFGHGSDNLVTLLMFEHIVQSK
;
A
#
# COMPACT_ATOMS: atom_id res chain seq x y z
N MET A 1 -12.71 5.80 -0.43
CA MET A 1 -13.83 6.34 0.36
C MET A 1 -13.27 7.32 1.37
N LEU A 2 -13.81 8.54 1.44
CA LEU A 2 -13.35 9.58 2.37
C LEU A 2 -14.22 9.58 3.63
N VAL A 3 -13.62 9.90 4.78
CA VAL A 3 -14.35 10.10 6.04
C VAL A 3 -14.83 11.55 6.10
N LEU A 4 -16.13 11.75 6.29
CA LEU A 4 -16.76 13.06 6.40
C LEU A 4 -16.87 13.47 7.87
N LEU A 5 -16.62 14.76 8.15
CA LEU A 5 -16.59 15.33 9.48
C LEU A 5 -17.62 16.44 9.62
N CYS A 6 -18.33 16.45 10.73
CA CYS A 6 -19.27 17.51 11.07
C CYS A 6 -18.54 18.83 11.36
N LEU A 7 -18.90 19.91 10.67
CA LEU A 7 -18.27 21.23 10.84
C LEU A 7 -18.44 21.84 12.25
N SER A 8 -19.53 21.53 12.94
CA SER A 8 -19.83 22.13 14.26
C SER A 8 -19.19 21.37 15.43
N SER A 9 -19.09 20.04 15.34
CA SER A 9 -18.64 19.20 16.46
C SER A 9 -17.36 18.41 16.17
N ASN A 10 -16.83 18.48 14.94
CA ASN A 10 -15.68 17.70 14.46
C ASN A 10 -15.79 16.18 14.72
N ASN A 11 -17.03 15.65 14.75
CA ASN A 11 -17.31 14.23 14.89
C ASN A 11 -17.56 13.61 13.51
N ILE A 12 -17.35 12.29 13.40
CA ILE A 12 -17.60 11.53 12.17
C ILE A 12 -19.10 11.52 11.86
N LEU A 13 -19.45 11.75 10.60
CA LEU A 13 -20.82 11.60 10.11
C LEU A 13 -21.13 10.14 9.78
N TYR A 14 -22.34 9.71 10.14
CA TYR A 14 -22.80 8.34 9.94
C TYR A 14 -23.84 8.24 8.82
N PRO A 15 -23.80 7.17 8.00
CA PRO A 15 -24.81 6.94 6.97
C PRO A 15 -26.20 6.77 7.59
N LYS A 16 -27.19 7.46 7.02
CA LYS A 16 -28.60 7.45 7.43
C LYS A 16 -29.49 7.44 6.20
N GLU A 17 -30.51 6.59 6.17
CA GLU A 17 -31.50 6.56 5.10
C GLU A 17 -32.62 7.59 5.35
N ASP A 18 -32.95 8.39 4.33
CA ASP A 18 -34.24 9.07 4.25
C ASP A 18 -35.21 8.21 3.45
N LYS A 19 -36.21 7.64 4.13
CA LYS A 19 -37.15 6.67 3.55
C LYS A 19 -38.19 7.30 2.61
N GLU A 20 -38.50 8.57 2.81
CA GLU A 20 -39.52 9.26 2.01
C GLU A 20 -38.94 9.65 0.66
N GLN A 21 -37.75 10.24 0.68
CA GLN A 21 -37.04 10.67 -0.53
C GLN A 21 -36.19 9.55 -1.16
N LYS A 22 -35.96 8.44 -0.44
CA LYS A 22 -35.12 7.30 -0.85
C LYS A 22 -33.68 7.74 -1.18
N ILE A 23 -33.12 8.63 -0.36
CA ILE A 23 -31.76 9.14 -0.49
C ILE A 23 -30.89 8.73 0.70
N LEU A 24 -29.58 8.61 0.46
CA LEU A 24 -28.59 8.43 1.51
C LEU A 24 -28.15 9.80 2.04
N LEU A 25 -28.18 9.94 3.36
CA LEU A 25 -27.67 11.09 4.08
C LEU A 25 -26.47 10.69 4.95
N TYR A 26 -25.61 11.65 5.25
CA TYR A 26 -24.62 11.57 6.32
C TYR A 26 -25.05 12.47 7.48
N ALA A 27 -25.18 11.91 8.68
CA ALA A 27 -25.75 12.56 9.86
C ALA A 27 -24.80 12.53 11.05
N CYS A 28 -24.71 13.65 11.78
CA CYS A 28 -24.01 13.70 13.05
C CYS A 28 -24.86 13.07 14.17
N ARG A 29 -24.22 12.43 15.16
CA ARG A 29 -24.93 11.91 16.36
C ARG A 29 -25.06 12.93 17.49
N ASN A 30 -24.24 13.98 17.45
CA ASN A 30 -24.10 14.95 18.54
C ASN A 30 -24.80 16.29 18.25
N CYS A 31 -25.34 16.47 17.04
CA CYS A 31 -26.12 17.64 16.64
C CYS A 31 -27.03 17.31 15.44
N ASP A 32 -27.83 18.27 14.98
CA ASP A 32 -28.83 18.07 13.91
C ASP A 32 -28.26 18.15 12.49
N HIS A 33 -26.94 18.31 12.34
CA HIS A 33 -26.28 18.44 11.04
C HIS A 33 -26.43 17.16 10.20
N GLN A 34 -26.90 17.34 8.97
CA GLN A 34 -27.12 16.28 7.98
C GLN A 34 -26.77 16.83 6.59
N GLU A 35 -26.22 15.97 5.73
CA GLU A 35 -25.87 16.30 4.35
C GLU A 35 -26.22 15.14 3.41
N VAL A 36 -26.50 15.45 2.14
CA VAL A 36 -26.82 14.43 1.12
C VAL A 36 -25.52 13.76 0.67
N ALA A 37 -25.53 12.43 0.57
CA ALA A 37 -24.37 11.70 0.09
C ALA A 37 -24.18 11.85 -1.42
N ASP A 38 -22.97 12.22 -1.86
CA ASP A 38 -22.61 12.27 -3.28
C ASP A 38 -22.56 10.88 -3.94
N ASN A 39 -22.35 9.82 -3.15
CA ASN A 39 -22.27 8.44 -3.60
C ASN A 39 -22.94 7.50 -2.59
N ASN A 40 -23.61 6.47 -3.07
CA ASN A 40 -24.33 5.48 -2.26
C ASN A 40 -23.41 4.37 -1.70
N CYS A 41 -22.11 4.41 -1.98
CA CYS A 41 -21.15 3.46 -1.42
C CYS A 41 -20.84 3.82 0.05
N VAL A 42 -21.41 3.08 0.99
CA VAL A 42 -21.23 3.28 2.45
C VAL A 42 -19.98 2.58 3.00
N TYR A 43 -19.63 1.44 2.41
CA TYR A 43 -18.43 0.70 2.77
C TYR A 43 -17.85 0.01 1.53
N ARG A 44 -16.52 0.06 1.40
CA ARG A 44 -15.79 -0.71 0.40
C ARG A 44 -14.61 -1.38 1.07
N ASN A 45 -14.62 -2.70 1.08
CA ASN A 45 -13.44 -3.47 1.45
C ASN A 45 -12.63 -3.74 0.19
N GLU A 46 -11.57 -2.97 -0.04
CA GLU A 46 -10.62 -3.27 -1.10
C GLU A 46 -9.51 -4.14 -0.51
N ILE A 47 -9.53 -5.43 -0.82
CA ILE A 47 -8.41 -6.31 -0.52
C ILE A 47 -7.34 -6.01 -1.56
N HIS A 48 -6.53 -4.99 -1.29
CA HIS A 48 -5.34 -4.75 -2.08
C HIS A 48 -4.30 -5.81 -1.69
N HIS A 49 -3.90 -6.64 -2.66
CA HIS A 49 -2.55 -7.21 -2.65
C HIS A 49 -1.58 -6.09 -3.04
N SER A 50 -1.47 -5.05 -2.19
CA SER A 50 -0.76 -3.84 -2.55
C SER A 50 0.75 -4.13 -2.63
N VAL A 51 1.26 -3.87 -3.82
CA VAL A 51 2.67 -3.71 -4.16
C VAL A 51 3.17 -2.32 -3.73
N GLY A 52 2.33 -1.49 -3.09
CA GLY A 52 2.56 -0.06 -2.84
C GLY A 52 3.15 0.30 -1.46
N GLU A 53 3.00 -0.56 -0.44
CA GLU A 53 3.74 -0.44 0.83
C GLU A 53 5.24 -0.81 0.64
N ARG A 54 5.55 -1.28 -0.57
CA ARG A 54 6.78 -1.92 -0.98
C ARG A 54 7.90 -0.94 -1.28
N THR A 55 7.74 0.38 -1.23
CA THR A 55 8.81 1.33 -1.62
C THR A 55 9.58 1.90 -0.44
N GLN A 56 8.91 2.22 0.67
CA GLN A 56 9.56 2.81 1.86
C GLN A 56 10.44 1.79 2.59
N VAL A 57 10.02 0.53 2.66
CA VAL A 57 10.78 -0.56 3.30
C VAL A 57 12.07 -0.89 2.55
N LEU A 58 12.20 -0.57 1.26
CA LEU A 58 13.33 -1.04 0.44
C LEU A 58 14.59 -0.19 0.56
N GLN A 59 14.48 1.08 0.96
CA GLN A 59 15.64 1.96 1.06
C GLN A 59 16.57 1.52 2.20
N ASP A 60 16.01 1.23 3.37
CA ASP A 60 16.77 0.74 4.52
C ASP A 60 17.39 -0.63 4.24
N VAL A 61 16.67 -1.49 3.51
CA VAL A 61 17.14 -2.83 3.13
C VAL A 61 18.34 -2.74 2.18
N ALA A 62 18.39 -1.80 1.23
CA ALA A 62 19.55 -1.64 0.35
C ALA A 62 20.82 -1.17 1.11
N ALA A 63 20.65 -0.43 2.20
CA ALA A 63 21.73 0.08 3.04
C ALA A 63 22.22 -0.94 4.09
N ASP A 64 21.41 -1.96 4.40
CA ASP A 64 21.74 -2.97 5.41
C ASP A 64 23.02 -3.75 5.03
N PRO A 65 24.11 -3.66 5.83
CA PRO A 65 25.36 -4.37 5.55
C PRO A 65 25.28 -5.87 5.87
N THR A 66 24.25 -6.33 6.57
CA THR A 66 24.06 -7.73 6.96
C THR A 66 23.43 -8.58 5.86
N LEU A 67 22.86 -7.94 4.82
CA LEU A 67 22.20 -8.64 3.73
C LEU A 67 23.17 -9.10 2.63
N PRO A 68 22.90 -10.24 1.97
CA PRO A 68 23.71 -10.74 0.87
C PRO A 68 23.75 -9.79 -0.33
N ARG A 69 24.96 -9.55 -0.85
CA ARG A 69 25.25 -8.68 -2.00
C ARG A 69 25.84 -9.47 -3.15
N THR A 70 25.51 -9.10 -4.39
CA THR A 70 26.18 -9.61 -5.59
C THR A 70 26.66 -8.48 -6.50
N LYS A 71 27.73 -8.76 -7.24
CA LYS A 71 28.21 -7.90 -8.33
C LYS A 71 27.96 -8.50 -9.72
N SER A 72 27.29 -9.65 -9.79
CA SER A 72 27.01 -10.37 -11.03
C SER A 72 25.91 -9.75 -11.89
N VAL A 73 25.18 -8.77 -11.36
CA VAL A 73 24.05 -8.11 -12.02
C VAL A 73 24.27 -6.60 -11.96
N ARG A 74 23.90 -5.89 -13.03
CA ARG A 74 23.94 -4.43 -13.10
C ARG A 74 22.52 -3.87 -13.22
N CYS A 75 22.28 -2.72 -12.60
CA CYS A 75 21.01 -2.00 -12.74
C CYS A 75 20.81 -1.57 -14.20
N ALA A 76 19.66 -1.87 -14.80
CA ALA A 76 19.33 -1.43 -16.16
C ALA A 76 19.14 0.09 -16.26
N SER A 77 18.74 0.75 -15.17
CA SER A 77 18.47 2.19 -15.14
C SER A 77 19.71 3.05 -14.93
N CYS A 78 20.65 2.65 -14.06
CA CYS A 78 21.86 3.45 -13.74
C CYS A 78 23.19 2.72 -13.92
N GLY A 79 23.19 1.42 -14.25
CA GLY A 79 24.41 0.64 -14.40
C GLY A 79 25.13 0.28 -13.09
N HIS A 80 24.57 0.63 -11.92
CA HIS A 80 25.14 0.29 -10.62
C HIS A 80 25.37 -1.23 -10.51
N GLY A 81 26.60 -1.58 -10.13
CA GLY A 81 27.12 -2.95 -10.25
C GLY A 81 27.00 -3.79 -8.99
N GLU A 82 26.15 -3.39 -8.04
CA GLU A 82 25.90 -4.15 -6.83
C GLU A 82 24.40 -4.23 -6.56
N ALA A 83 23.93 -5.43 -6.21
CA ALA A 83 22.54 -5.66 -5.84
C ALA A 83 22.45 -6.38 -4.50
N VAL A 84 21.48 -5.99 -3.68
CA VAL A 84 21.10 -6.69 -2.45
C VAL A 84 19.95 -7.65 -2.76
N PHE A 85 20.03 -8.86 -2.22
CA PHE A 85 18.94 -9.83 -2.24
C PHE A 85 18.31 -9.97 -0.87
N PHE A 86 16.99 -10.03 -0.85
CA PHE A 86 16.28 -10.43 0.36
C PHE A 86 14.98 -11.14 0.01
N GLN A 87 14.56 -12.00 0.92
CA GLN A 87 13.34 -12.78 0.83
C GLN A 87 12.22 -12.03 1.54
N PHE A 88 11.19 -11.62 0.81
CA PHE A 88 10.00 -11.01 1.39
C PHE A 88 8.85 -12.01 1.39
N ARG A 89 8.24 -12.21 2.56
CA ARG A 89 6.97 -12.94 2.68
C ARG A 89 5.85 -11.92 2.53
N HIS A 90 5.16 -11.94 1.38
CA HIS A 90 3.99 -11.09 1.21
C HIS A 90 2.82 -11.75 1.95
N SER A 91 2.36 -11.07 3.01
CA SER A 91 1.21 -11.45 3.82
C SER A 91 1.34 -12.71 4.68
N GLN A 92 1.03 -12.59 5.97
CA GLN A 92 0.87 -13.72 6.90
C GLN A 92 -0.27 -14.70 6.51
N ARG A 93 -1.04 -14.40 5.44
CA ARG A 93 -2.16 -15.23 4.97
C ARG A 93 -1.85 -16.19 3.83
N SER A 94 -0.70 -16.07 3.15
CA SER A 94 -0.28 -17.02 2.10
C SER A 94 1.15 -17.53 2.37
N PRO A 95 1.30 -18.60 3.16
CA PRO A 95 2.62 -19.12 3.56
C PRO A 95 3.49 -19.62 2.38
N GLU A 96 2.91 -19.77 1.18
CA GLU A 96 3.57 -20.38 0.02
C GLU A 96 4.16 -19.37 -0.98
N SER A 97 3.92 -18.06 -0.79
CA SER A 97 4.42 -17.03 -1.73
C SER A 97 5.67 -16.34 -1.17
N ILE A 98 6.83 -16.82 -1.59
CA ILE A 98 8.13 -16.20 -1.31
C ILE A 98 8.54 -15.36 -2.52
N CYS A 99 8.70 -14.05 -2.32
CA CYS A 99 9.26 -13.16 -3.34
C CYS A 99 10.74 -12.92 -3.04
N LEU A 100 11.62 -13.16 -4.03
CA LEU A 100 13.00 -12.68 -3.98
C LEU A 100 13.06 -11.32 -4.68
N LEU A 101 13.44 -10.29 -3.93
CA LEU A 101 13.59 -8.94 -4.47
C LEU A 101 15.07 -8.61 -4.66
N LYS A 102 15.39 -7.95 -5.78
CA LYS A 102 16.71 -7.38 -6.07
C LYS A 102 16.64 -5.86 -5.95
N LEU A 103 17.49 -5.30 -5.10
CA LEU A 103 17.57 -3.85 -4.87
C LEU A 103 18.93 -3.31 -5.33
N PHE A 104 18.88 -2.22 -6.08
CA PHE A 104 20.05 -1.43 -6.47
C PHE A 104 19.94 -0.06 -5.79
N GLY A 105 20.93 0.29 -4.96
CA GLY A 105 21.04 1.63 -4.38
C GLY A 105 21.65 2.60 -5.39
N HIS A 106 21.04 3.78 -5.58
CA HIS A 106 21.60 4.86 -6.39
C HIS A 106 22.25 5.90 -5.47
N GLY A 107 23.52 6.22 -5.73
CA GLY A 107 24.32 7.08 -4.84
C GLY A 107 23.98 8.58 -4.87
N SER A 108 23.08 9.04 -5.74
CA SER A 108 22.77 10.47 -5.91
C SER A 108 21.33 10.88 -5.58
N ASP A 109 20.33 9.99 -5.72
CA ASP A 109 18.92 10.45 -5.81
C ASP A 109 17.92 9.72 -4.90
N ASN A 110 18.35 8.98 -3.88
CA ASN A 110 17.46 8.22 -2.98
C ASN A 110 16.48 7.25 -3.68
N LEU A 111 16.68 6.99 -4.98
CA LEU A 111 15.85 6.09 -5.78
C LEU A 111 16.38 4.66 -5.65
N VAL A 112 15.49 3.73 -5.32
CA VAL A 112 15.77 2.29 -5.35
C VAL A 112 15.03 1.70 -6.54
N THR A 113 15.77 1.08 -7.47
CA THR A 113 15.13 0.35 -8.57
C THR A 113 14.79 -1.07 -8.10
N LEU A 114 13.49 -1.34 -7.99
CA LEU A 114 12.98 -2.66 -7.68
C LEU A 114 12.82 -3.49 -8.96
N LEU A 115 13.69 -4.47 -9.16
CA LEU A 115 13.43 -5.52 -10.15
C LEU A 115 12.81 -6.70 -9.41
N MET A 116 11.47 -6.73 -9.40
CA MET A 116 10.70 -7.91 -9.03
C MET A 116 11.07 -9.03 -10.00
N PHE A 117 11.81 -10.05 -9.55
CA PHE A 117 11.81 -11.32 -10.25
C PHE A 117 10.49 -12.00 -9.90
N GLU A 118 9.73 -12.38 -10.93
CA GLU A 118 8.37 -12.89 -10.80
C GLU A 118 8.25 -14.03 -9.78
N HIS A 119 7.03 -14.16 -9.24
CA HIS A 119 6.50 -15.30 -8.51
C HIS A 119 7.35 -16.56 -8.62
N ILE A 120 8.13 -16.87 -7.58
CA ILE A 120 8.53 -18.26 -7.34
C ILE A 120 7.31 -18.93 -6.71
N VAL A 121 6.32 -19.28 -7.54
CA VAL A 121 5.48 -20.43 -7.21
C VAL A 121 6.44 -21.60 -7.35
N GLN A 122 6.90 -22.16 -6.22
CA GLN A 122 7.57 -23.46 -6.26
C GLN A 122 6.55 -24.47 -6.79
N SER A 123 6.52 -24.64 -8.10
CA SER A 123 5.87 -25.78 -8.73
C SER A 123 6.82 -26.97 -8.59
N LYS A 124 6.48 -27.82 -7.60
CA LYS A 124 6.99 -29.17 -7.32
C LYS A 124 8.40 -29.32 -6.78
#